data_AF-A0A3B9UE93-F1
#
_entry.id   AF-A0A3B9UE93-F1
#
_cell.length_a   1.000
_cell.length_b   1.000
_cell.length_c   1.000
_cell.angle_alpha   90.00
_cell.angle_beta   90.00
_cell.angle_gamma   90.00
#
_symmetry.space_group_name_H-M   'P 1'
#
loop_
_entity.id
_entity.type
_entity.pdbx_description
1 polymer ?
#
loop_
_entity_poly.entity_id
_entity_poly.type
_entity_poly.pdbx_seq_one_letter_code
_entity_poly.pdbx_strand_id
1 'polypeptide(L)'
;AGFWRKNYRGIYRANLFLEKIDGVPGTTNEFVQRTTAEAKFLRAFYYMDLLRLFGSVPLITKTLSPQEYYEITMATPEEIFAQVEADLLAAIPNLPLEVGASEKGRATQGAAKALLARGYLYMNTNMADAAQLCEEVIQSGVFTLTPNFADIFTRANEHGPESVFEIAYSENSTVGWEVFGSGYGEGNVGVQMCGMRDYSGPEYSTGWGFAPISQELYDAMAGDTRRAHTIIVGDSIAGGTYTPGYQNTGYFVKKYAPRQSGLSADGEPALNWGNNVRVIRYSDVLLMAAEALARSGGSEATARGYVNQVRQRVSMQPIQESGSALLEAIAHERRMELATEGHRFFDLVRTGKASEVLSAKGFVANKHEWLPVPQTELDAAQGALTQNPNY
;
A
#
# COMPACT_ATOMS: atom_id res chain seq x y z
N ALA A 1 5.60 4.88 -17.10
CA ALA A 1 6.70 3.89 -17.18
C ALA A 1 7.21 3.42 -15.81
N GLY A 2 7.41 4.29 -14.81
CA GLY A 2 8.04 3.94 -13.53
C GLY A 2 7.40 2.75 -12.77
N PHE A 3 6.08 2.79 -12.52
CA PHE A 3 5.37 1.71 -11.84
C PHE A 3 5.48 0.36 -12.58
N TRP A 4 5.25 0.38 -13.90
CA TRP A 4 5.37 -0.80 -14.76
C TRP A 4 6.75 -1.45 -14.66
N ARG A 5 7.81 -0.66 -14.91
CA ARG A 5 9.19 -1.16 -14.90
C ARG A 5 9.64 -1.64 -13.52
N LYS A 6 9.24 -0.95 -12.45
CA LYS A 6 9.56 -1.35 -11.07
C LYS A 6 9.00 -2.74 -10.77
N ASN A 7 7.72 -2.96 -11.08
CA ASN A 7 7.07 -4.23 -10.78
C ASN A 7 7.60 -5.38 -11.65
N TYR A 8 7.77 -5.18 -12.96
CA TYR A 8 8.35 -6.22 -13.82
C TYR A 8 9.81 -6.54 -13.50
N ARG A 9 10.61 -5.56 -13.04
CA ARG A 9 11.96 -5.82 -12.51
C ARG A 9 11.91 -6.71 -11.27
N GLY A 10 10.96 -6.46 -10.37
CA GLY A 10 10.72 -7.29 -9.19
C GLY A 10 10.32 -8.72 -9.55
N ILE A 11 9.38 -8.86 -10.49
CA ILE A 11 8.91 -10.16 -11.02
C ILE A 11 10.05 -10.92 -11.68
N TYR A 12 10.85 -10.28 -12.53
CA TYR A 12 12.02 -10.91 -13.16
C TYR A 12 12.99 -11.47 -12.12
N ARG A 13 13.30 -10.69 -11.07
CA ARG A 13 14.19 -11.12 -9.99
C ARG A 13 13.61 -12.29 -9.20
N ALA A 14 12.31 -12.28 -8.92
CA ALA A 14 11.63 -13.38 -8.26
C ALA A 14 11.65 -14.65 -9.14
N ASN A 15 11.36 -14.54 -10.44
CA ASN A 15 11.41 -15.66 -11.37
C ASN A 15 12.83 -16.26 -11.45
N LEU A 16 13.84 -15.41 -11.61
CA LEU A 16 15.23 -15.86 -11.64
C LEU A 16 15.64 -16.54 -10.33
N PHE A 17 15.22 -16.02 -9.18
CA PHE A 17 15.49 -16.65 -7.89
C PHE A 17 14.87 -18.05 -7.81
N LEU A 18 13.58 -18.17 -8.16
CA LEU A 18 12.83 -19.42 -8.14
C LEU A 18 13.41 -20.48 -9.10
N GLU A 19 13.97 -20.06 -10.24
CA GLU A 19 14.63 -20.96 -11.20
C GLU A 19 16.00 -21.47 -10.72
N LYS A 20 16.62 -20.81 -9.74
CA LYS A 20 18.02 -21.06 -9.35
C LYS A 20 18.19 -21.65 -7.96
N ILE A 21 17.31 -21.31 -7.01
CA ILE A 21 17.52 -21.59 -5.58
C ILE A 21 17.76 -23.07 -5.27
N ASP A 22 17.05 -23.99 -5.94
CA ASP A 22 17.21 -25.44 -5.74
C ASP A 22 18.60 -25.97 -6.15
N GLY A 23 19.33 -25.24 -7.00
CA GLY A 23 20.66 -25.61 -7.47
C GLY A 23 21.82 -24.99 -6.68
N VAL A 24 21.55 -24.18 -5.65
CA VAL A 24 22.59 -23.46 -4.91
C VAL A 24 23.23 -24.36 -3.85
N PRO A 25 24.53 -24.69 -3.94
CA PRO A 25 25.20 -25.57 -2.98
C PRO A 25 25.33 -24.91 -1.60
N GLY A 26 25.31 -25.72 -0.54
CA GLY A 26 25.51 -25.25 0.84
C GLY A 26 24.30 -24.58 1.48
N THR A 27 23.12 -24.63 0.84
CA THR A 27 21.84 -24.17 1.41
C THR A 27 21.17 -25.28 2.23
N THR A 28 20.36 -24.89 3.22
CA THR A 28 19.51 -25.84 3.97
C THR A 28 18.13 -25.91 3.34
N ASN A 29 17.44 -27.04 3.49
CA ASN A 29 16.05 -27.19 3.01
C ASN A 29 15.11 -26.12 3.60
N GLU A 30 15.27 -25.78 4.87
CA GLU A 30 14.50 -24.73 5.54
C GLU A 30 14.74 -23.36 4.91
N PHE A 31 16.01 -23.02 4.61
CA PHE A 31 16.35 -21.78 3.92
C PHE A 31 15.73 -21.74 2.53
N VAL A 32 15.84 -22.82 1.76
CA VAL A 32 15.26 -22.90 0.40
C VAL A 32 13.74 -22.76 0.45
N GLN A 33 13.05 -23.46 1.35
CA GLN A 33 11.59 -23.37 1.50
C GLN A 33 11.13 -21.97 1.87
N ARG A 34 11.73 -21.37 2.91
CA ARG A 34 11.38 -20.03 3.39
C ARG A 34 11.64 -18.96 2.31
N THR A 35 12.83 -18.99 1.68
CA THR A 35 13.17 -17.98 0.66
C THR A 35 12.40 -18.15 -0.65
N THR A 36 12.03 -19.38 -1.02
CA THR A 36 11.08 -19.65 -2.11
C THR A 36 9.72 -19.04 -1.81
N ALA A 37 9.23 -19.18 -0.58
CA ALA A 37 7.97 -18.59 -0.15
C ALA A 37 8.02 -17.05 -0.15
N GLU A 38 9.11 -16.45 0.32
CA GLU A 38 9.33 -15.00 0.27
C GLU A 38 9.40 -14.48 -1.17
N ALA A 39 10.06 -15.19 -2.08
CA ALA A 39 10.12 -14.83 -3.50
C ALA A 39 8.73 -14.90 -4.17
N LYS A 40 7.92 -15.92 -3.87
CA LYS A 40 6.53 -16.02 -4.34
C LYS A 40 5.66 -14.90 -3.78
N PHE A 41 5.76 -14.61 -2.48
CA PHE A 41 5.07 -13.47 -1.86
C PHE A 41 5.42 -12.15 -2.56
N LEU A 42 6.70 -11.89 -2.83
CA LEU A 42 7.12 -10.68 -3.53
C LEU A 42 6.61 -10.65 -4.98
N ARG A 43 6.63 -11.78 -5.70
CA ARG A 43 6.05 -11.86 -7.05
C ARG A 43 4.56 -11.53 -7.04
N ALA A 44 3.81 -12.11 -6.10
CA ALA A 44 2.41 -11.80 -5.88
C ALA A 44 2.18 -10.32 -5.53
N PHE A 45 3.02 -9.74 -4.68
CA PHE A 45 2.98 -8.31 -4.32
C PHE A 45 3.14 -7.40 -5.56
N TYR A 46 4.12 -7.69 -6.42
CA TYR A 46 4.33 -6.91 -7.65
C TYR A 46 3.21 -7.10 -8.67
N TYR A 47 2.65 -8.30 -8.81
CA TYR A 47 1.48 -8.52 -9.65
C TYR A 47 0.23 -7.85 -9.12
N MET A 48 0.00 -7.83 -7.80
CA MET A 48 -1.09 -7.06 -7.19
C MET A 48 -0.99 -5.57 -7.49
N ASP A 49 0.23 -5.01 -7.48
CA ASP A 49 0.47 -3.62 -7.90
C ASP A 49 0.18 -3.39 -9.39
N LEU A 50 0.61 -4.30 -10.27
CA LEU A 50 0.31 -4.20 -11.70
C LEU A 50 -1.19 -4.33 -11.97
N LEU A 51 -1.84 -5.31 -11.36
CA LEU A 51 -3.28 -5.58 -11.47
C LEU A 51 -4.09 -4.34 -11.08
N ARG A 52 -3.81 -3.76 -9.90
CA ARG A 52 -4.59 -2.61 -9.43
C ARG A 52 -4.34 -1.31 -10.20
N LEU A 53 -3.14 -1.16 -10.76
CA LEU A 53 -2.75 0.04 -11.49
C LEU A 53 -3.09 -0.02 -12.98
N PHE A 54 -2.98 -1.19 -13.61
CA PHE A 54 -3.06 -1.34 -15.07
C PHE A 54 -4.11 -2.36 -15.53
N GLY A 55 -4.74 -3.11 -14.62
CA GLY A 55 -5.69 -4.15 -15.02
C GLY A 55 -4.99 -5.27 -15.76
N SER A 56 -5.23 -5.36 -17.07
CA SER A 56 -4.59 -6.35 -17.93
C SER A 56 -3.10 -6.03 -18.14
N VAL A 57 -2.24 -7.02 -17.93
CA VAL A 57 -0.79 -6.94 -18.14
C VAL A 57 -0.25 -8.33 -18.55
N PRO A 58 0.96 -8.43 -19.15
CA PRO A 58 1.59 -9.73 -19.40
C PRO A 58 1.82 -10.56 -18.14
N LEU A 59 1.42 -11.83 -18.18
CA LEU A 59 1.68 -12.78 -17.11
C LEU A 59 2.97 -13.57 -17.38
N ILE A 60 4.06 -13.16 -16.74
CA ILE A 60 5.42 -13.70 -16.89
C ILE A 60 5.86 -14.38 -15.58
N THR A 61 5.94 -15.71 -15.57
CA THR A 61 6.26 -16.52 -14.38
C THR A 61 7.62 -17.24 -14.46
N LYS A 62 8.37 -16.98 -15.53
CA LYS A 62 9.75 -17.41 -15.77
C LYS A 62 10.61 -16.25 -16.27
N THR A 63 11.93 -16.44 -16.34
CA THR A 63 12.80 -15.52 -17.07
C THR A 63 12.53 -15.64 -18.58
N LEU A 64 12.62 -14.51 -19.28
CA LEU A 64 12.41 -14.47 -20.74
C LEU A 64 13.75 -14.32 -21.44
N SER A 65 13.93 -15.07 -22.52
CA SER A 65 14.91 -14.77 -23.55
C SER A 65 14.51 -13.50 -24.34
N PRO A 66 15.45 -12.87 -25.08
CA PRO A 66 15.12 -11.72 -25.91
C PRO A 66 14.01 -11.97 -26.95
N GLN A 67 13.89 -13.20 -27.44
CA GLN A 67 12.87 -13.56 -28.44
C GLN A 67 11.48 -13.69 -27.81
N GLU A 68 11.38 -14.37 -26.67
CA GLU A 68 10.10 -14.57 -25.97
C GLU A 68 9.44 -13.24 -25.54
N TYR A 69 10.21 -12.16 -25.39
CA TYR A 69 9.67 -10.84 -25.10
C TYR A 69 8.67 -10.36 -26.16
N TYR A 70 8.87 -10.70 -27.43
CA TYR A 70 7.98 -10.30 -28.53
C TYR A 70 6.80 -11.26 -28.73
N GLU A 71 6.72 -12.32 -27.93
CA GLU A 71 5.69 -13.36 -27.98
C GLU A 71 4.75 -13.30 -26.77
N ILE A 72 4.99 -12.36 -25.84
CA ILE A 72 4.13 -12.16 -24.67
C ILE A 72 2.72 -11.74 -25.10
N THR A 73 1.74 -12.13 -24.30
CA THR A 73 0.34 -11.74 -24.50
C THR A 73 -0.19 -11.09 -23.22
N MET A 74 -1.19 -10.23 -23.39
CA MET A 74 -1.88 -9.61 -22.25
C MET A 74 -2.72 -10.68 -21.55
N ALA A 75 -2.51 -10.83 -20.25
CA ALA A 75 -3.39 -11.63 -19.40
C ALA A 75 -4.52 -10.75 -18.87
N THR A 76 -5.67 -11.38 -18.63
CA THR A 76 -6.83 -10.76 -17.98
C THR A 76 -6.58 -10.51 -16.50
N PRO A 77 -7.30 -9.55 -15.88
CA PRO A 77 -7.26 -9.34 -14.43
C PRO A 77 -7.46 -10.62 -13.62
N GLU A 78 -8.36 -11.50 -14.07
CA GLU A 78 -8.66 -12.78 -13.44
C GLU A 78 -7.48 -13.76 -13.50
N GLU A 79 -6.81 -13.88 -14.66
CA GLU A 79 -5.62 -14.74 -14.82
C GLU A 79 -4.44 -14.24 -13.99
N ILE A 80 -4.23 -12.93 -13.93
CA ILE A 80 -3.19 -12.32 -13.09
C ILE A 80 -3.48 -12.61 -11.62
N PHE A 81 -4.73 -12.42 -11.19
CA PHE A 81 -5.11 -12.69 -9.82
C PHE A 81 -5.01 -14.19 -9.46
N ALA A 82 -5.35 -15.09 -10.36
CA ALA A 82 -5.18 -16.53 -10.15
C ALA A 82 -3.70 -16.90 -9.88
N GLN A 83 -2.75 -16.24 -10.57
CA GLN A 83 -1.32 -16.43 -10.28
C GLN A 83 -0.92 -15.84 -8.92
N VAL A 84 -1.44 -14.66 -8.55
CA VAL A 84 -1.24 -14.06 -7.22
C VAL A 84 -1.73 -15.00 -6.13
N GLU A 85 -2.95 -15.52 -6.27
CA GLU A 85 -3.56 -16.46 -5.33
C GLU A 85 -2.72 -17.73 -5.20
N ALA A 86 -2.31 -18.34 -6.32
CA ALA A 86 -1.47 -19.53 -6.32
C ALA A 86 -0.12 -19.30 -5.62
N ASP A 87 0.54 -18.16 -5.87
CA ASP A 87 1.81 -17.82 -5.23
C ASP A 87 1.65 -17.62 -3.72
N LEU A 88 0.60 -16.91 -3.28
CA LEU A 88 0.36 -16.64 -1.86
C LEU A 88 -0.05 -17.91 -1.11
N LEU A 89 -0.95 -18.73 -1.65
CA LEU A 89 -1.34 -20.01 -1.05
C LEU A 89 -0.15 -20.96 -0.91
N ALA A 90 0.76 -21.00 -1.89
CA ALA A 90 1.97 -21.79 -1.81
C ALA A 90 3.02 -21.22 -0.84
N ALA A 91 3.04 -19.90 -0.63
CA ALA A 91 3.97 -19.23 0.27
C ALA A 91 3.58 -19.38 1.74
N ILE A 92 2.30 -19.19 2.08
CA ILE A 92 1.78 -19.19 3.47
C ILE A 92 2.34 -20.30 4.36
N PRO A 93 2.31 -21.60 4.01
CA PRO A 93 2.75 -22.67 4.91
C PRO A 93 4.25 -22.66 5.22
N ASN A 94 5.06 -21.97 4.41
CA ASN A 94 6.52 -21.94 4.52
C ASN A 94 7.05 -20.57 4.98
N LEU A 95 6.17 -19.59 5.23
CA LEU A 95 6.54 -18.32 5.85
C LEU A 95 6.48 -18.46 7.38
N PRO A 96 7.35 -17.75 8.11
CA PRO A 96 7.27 -17.75 9.57
C PRO A 96 6.06 -16.95 10.04
N LEU A 97 5.52 -17.31 11.21
CA LEU A 97 4.45 -16.55 11.86
C LEU A 97 4.96 -15.16 12.30
N GLU A 98 6.15 -15.14 12.88
CA GLU A 98 6.88 -13.95 13.34
C GLU A 98 8.34 -14.01 12.89
N VAL A 99 8.96 -12.85 12.76
CA VAL A 99 10.39 -12.74 12.39
C VAL A 99 11.17 -12.10 13.53
N GLY A 100 12.46 -12.44 13.65
CA GLY A 100 13.35 -11.83 14.63
C GLY A 100 13.54 -10.33 14.39
N ALA A 101 14.06 -9.61 15.40
CA ALA A 101 14.22 -8.15 15.34
C ALA A 101 15.06 -7.67 14.13
N SER A 102 16.11 -8.40 13.75
CA SER A 102 16.97 -8.11 12.59
C SER A 102 16.36 -8.51 11.24
N GLU A 103 15.19 -9.15 11.25
CA GLU A 103 14.50 -9.67 10.07
C GLU A 103 13.18 -8.93 9.79
N LYS A 104 12.85 -7.92 10.60
CA LYS A 104 11.67 -7.08 10.42
C LYS A 104 11.63 -6.50 9.00
N GLY A 105 10.44 -6.54 8.40
CA GLY A 105 10.24 -6.20 6.98
C GLY A 105 10.23 -7.41 6.05
N ARG A 106 10.73 -8.59 6.46
CA ARG A 106 10.54 -9.84 5.71
C ARG A 106 9.07 -10.30 5.75
N ALA A 107 8.67 -11.05 4.74
CA ALA A 107 7.31 -11.57 4.65
C ALA A 107 7.02 -12.59 5.76
N THR A 108 5.80 -12.53 6.30
CA THR A 108 5.26 -13.45 7.31
C THR A 108 3.99 -14.10 6.78
N GLN A 109 3.50 -15.14 7.47
CA GLN A 109 2.17 -15.69 7.18
C GLN A 109 1.09 -14.60 7.24
N GLY A 110 1.18 -13.70 8.22
CA GLY A 110 0.25 -12.58 8.36
C GLY A 110 0.23 -11.66 7.14
N ALA A 111 1.41 -11.29 6.64
CA ALA A 111 1.56 -10.48 5.43
C ALA A 111 0.94 -11.15 4.20
N ALA A 112 1.20 -12.44 3.99
CA ALA A 112 0.70 -13.18 2.84
C ALA A 112 -0.83 -13.35 2.89
N LYS A 113 -1.39 -13.73 4.05
CA LYS A 113 -2.85 -13.85 4.24
C LYS A 113 -3.56 -12.52 4.04
N ALA A 114 -3.03 -11.44 4.62
CA ALA A 114 -3.64 -10.12 4.49
C ALA A 114 -3.56 -9.57 3.06
N LEU A 115 -2.47 -9.84 2.32
CA LEU A 115 -2.36 -9.47 0.91
C LEU A 115 -3.36 -10.26 0.05
N LEU A 116 -3.54 -11.55 0.32
CA LEU A 116 -4.51 -12.38 -0.40
C LEU A 116 -5.95 -11.93 -0.14
N ALA A 117 -6.31 -11.66 1.12
CA ALA A 117 -7.63 -11.14 1.47
C ALA A 117 -7.91 -9.79 0.77
N ARG A 118 -6.92 -8.88 0.74
CA ARG A 118 -7.01 -7.62 -0.01
C ARG A 118 -7.24 -7.85 -1.51
N GLY A 119 -6.60 -8.88 -2.07
CA GLY A 119 -6.80 -9.31 -3.46
C GLY A 119 -8.23 -9.75 -3.74
N TYR A 120 -8.81 -10.61 -2.89
CA TYR A 120 -10.22 -11.02 -2.99
C TYR A 120 -11.18 -9.83 -2.89
N LEU A 121 -10.92 -8.89 -1.97
CA LEU A 121 -11.68 -7.64 -1.86
C LEU A 121 -11.59 -6.77 -3.12
N TYR A 122 -10.41 -6.68 -3.73
CA TYR A 122 -10.19 -5.92 -4.97
C TYR A 122 -10.90 -6.57 -6.17
N MET A 123 -10.80 -7.88 -6.31
CA MET A 123 -11.44 -8.66 -7.37
C MET A 123 -12.94 -8.89 -7.16
N ASN A 124 -13.49 -8.46 -6.02
CA ASN A 124 -14.88 -8.70 -5.64
C ASN A 124 -15.28 -10.19 -5.67
N THR A 125 -14.37 -11.09 -5.29
CA THR A 125 -14.57 -12.55 -5.26
C THR A 125 -14.25 -13.12 -3.88
N ASN A 126 -14.67 -14.36 -3.60
CA ASN A 126 -14.25 -15.16 -2.43
C ASN A 126 -14.32 -14.41 -1.08
N MET A 127 -15.41 -13.69 -0.82
CA MET A 127 -15.54 -12.85 0.38
C MET A 127 -15.52 -13.67 1.69
N ALA A 128 -15.99 -14.91 1.66
CA ALA A 128 -15.90 -15.80 2.82
C ALA A 128 -14.43 -16.16 3.13
N ASP A 129 -13.64 -16.48 2.10
CA ASP A 129 -12.22 -16.78 2.25
C ASP A 129 -11.43 -15.53 2.67
N ALA A 130 -11.79 -14.36 2.15
CA ALA A 130 -11.20 -13.09 2.59
C ALA A 130 -11.45 -12.84 4.09
N ALA A 131 -12.67 -13.08 4.56
CA ALA A 131 -13.00 -12.98 5.98
C ALA A 131 -12.18 -13.97 6.80
N GLN A 132 -12.14 -15.24 6.40
CA GLN A 132 -11.37 -16.29 7.07
C GLN A 132 -9.88 -15.93 7.16
N LEU A 133 -9.26 -15.51 6.06
CA LEU A 133 -7.84 -15.13 6.03
C LEU A 133 -7.55 -13.98 6.99
N CYS A 134 -8.41 -12.95 7.03
CA CYS A 134 -8.25 -11.87 7.99
C CYS A 134 -8.49 -12.34 9.44
N GLU A 135 -9.48 -13.19 9.70
CA GLU A 135 -9.74 -13.76 11.02
C GLU A 135 -8.56 -14.61 11.51
N GLU A 136 -7.90 -15.37 10.65
CA GLU A 136 -6.68 -16.10 11.00
C GLU A 136 -5.53 -15.16 11.39
N VAL A 137 -5.39 -14.02 10.71
CA VAL A 137 -4.40 -12.98 11.10
C VAL A 137 -4.76 -12.38 12.46
N ILE A 138 -6.04 -12.09 12.71
CA ILE A 138 -6.54 -11.54 13.98
C ILE A 138 -6.35 -12.52 15.13
N GLN A 139 -6.74 -13.78 14.93
CA GLN A 139 -6.69 -14.84 15.95
C GLN A 139 -5.27 -15.33 16.23
N SER A 140 -4.30 -15.02 15.37
CA SER A 140 -2.89 -15.33 15.62
C SER A 140 -2.34 -14.68 16.90
N GLY A 141 -2.92 -13.54 17.32
CA GLY A 141 -2.47 -12.76 18.48
C GLY A 141 -1.14 -12.03 18.27
N VAL A 142 -0.56 -12.08 17.08
CA VAL A 142 0.75 -11.45 16.75
C VAL A 142 0.64 -9.92 16.64
N PHE A 143 -0.47 -9.43 16.11
CA PHE A 143 -0.66 -8.01 15.81
C PHE A 143 -1.68 -7.38 16.74
N THR A 144 -1.48 -6.10 17.08
CA THR A 144 -2.45 -5.31 17.84
C THR A 144 -2.48 -3.86 17.37
N LEU A 145 -3.59 -3.18 17.62
CA LEU A 145 -3.71 -1.75 17.34
C LEU A 145 -2.68 -0.98 18.16
N THR A 146 -1.96 -0.05 17.53
CA THR A 146 -1.13 0.89 18.29
C THR A 146 -2.06 1.73 19.17
N PRO A 147 -1.84 1.79 20.50
CA PRO A 147 -2.78 2.45 21.42
C PRO A 147 -3.04 3.91 21.04
N ASN A 148 -1.98 4.67 20.73
CA ASN A 148 -2.09 6.02 20.22
C ASN A 148 -1.99 6.03 18.70
N PHE A 149 -3.03 6.53 18.03
CA PHE A 149 -3.04 6.65 16.56
C PHE A 149 -1.88 7.50 16.02
N ALA A 150 -1.48 8.54 16.77
CA ALA A 150 -0.37 9.42 16.42
C ALA A 150 0.98 8.67 16.29
N ASP A 151 1.16 7.62 17.10
CA ASP A 151 2.43 6.93 17.21
C ASP A 151 2.68 6.01 16.01
N ILE A 152 1.62 5.59 15.29
CA ILE A 152 1.68 4.68 14.14
C ILE A 152 2.74 5.11 13.14
N PHE A 153 2.80 6.41 12.82
CA PHE A 153 3.66 6.93 11.76
C PHE A 153 4.97 7.54 12.27
N THR A 154 5.30 7.33 13.53
CA THR A 154 6.57 7.77 14.11
C THR A 154 7.69 6.78 13.80
N ARG A 155 8.94 7.26 13.91
CA ARG A 155 10.15 6.45 13.80
C ARG A 155 10.22 5.35 14.87
N ALA A 156 9.83 5.69 16.10
CA ALA A 156 9.84 4.75 17.22
C ALA A 156 8.88 3.56 17.04
N ASN A 157 7.87 3.70 16.18
CA ASN A 157 6.87 2.67 15.91
C ASN A 157 7.03 2.01 14.54
N GLU A 158 8.20 2.16 13.91
CA GLU A 158 8.57 1.35 12.73
C GLU A 158 8.61 -0.12 13.10
N HIS A 159 7.96 -0.95 12.26
CA HIS A 159 7.70 -2.35 12.54
C HIS A 159 7.11 -2.57 13.95
N GLY A 160 6.25 -1.64 14.37
CA GLY A 160 5.51 -1.67 15.63
C GLY A 160 4.42 -2.75 15.62
N PRO A 161 3.62 -2.84 16.70
CA PRO A 161 2.64 -3.91 16.88
C PRO A 161 1.54 -3.96 15.82
N GLU A 162 1.28 -2.84 15.14
CA GLU A 162 0.26 -2.76 14.08
C GLU A 162 0.82 -3.11 12.68
N SER A 163 2.14 -3.27 12.52
CA SER A 163 2.78 -3.49 11.23
C SER A 163 2.64 -4.96 10.78
N VAL A 164 1.74 -5.21 9.82
CA VAL A 164 1.58 -6.55 9.21
C VAL A 164 2.57 -6.75 8.06
N PHE A 165 2.73 -5.73 7.20
CA PHE A 165 3.80 -5.66 6.20
C PHE A 165 4.21 -4.21 5.97
N GLU A 166 5.51 -3.94 6.07
CA GLU A 166 6.07 -2.59 6.10
C GLU A 166 7.37 -2.56 5.30
N ILE A 167 7.49 -1.62 4.38
CA ILE A 167 8.71 -1.41 3.58
C ILE A 167 9.66 -0.53 4.39
N ALA A 168 10.84 -1.08 4.65
CA ALA A 168 11.90 -0.40 5.37
C ALA A 168 12.57 0.69 4.49
N TYR A 169 12.76 1.86 5.10
CA TYR A 169 13.53 2.99 4.56
C TYR A 169 14.56 3.44 5.60
N SER A 170 15.59 4.12 5.14
CA SER A 170 16.77 4.48 5.94
C SER A 170 17.30 5.86 5.58
N GLU A 171 17.48 6.67 6.62
CA GLU A 171 18.15 7.97 6.61
C GLU A 171 19.67 7.86 6.67
N ASN A 172 20.21 6.65 6.84
CA ASN A 172 21.65 6.39 6.84
C ASN A 172 22.22 6.20 5.43
N SER A 173 21.37 6.26 4.40
CA SER A 173 21.85 6.26 3.02
C SER A 173 22.55 7.59 2.71
N THR A 174 23.68 7.53 2.02
CA THR A 174 24.52 8.70 1.71
C THR A 174 24.31 9.22 0.28
N VAL A 175 23.20 8.84 -0.35
CA VAL A 175 22.96 9.13 -1.76
C VAL A 175 22.69 10.61 -2.02
N GLY A 176 23.16 11.12 -3.15
CA GLY A 176 22.88 12.46 -3.65
C GLY A 176 22.06 12.46 -4.93
N TRP A 177 21.95 13.65 -5.54
CA TRP A 177 21.16 13.88 -6.76
C TRP A 177 21.60 13.03 -7.95
N GLU A 178 22.84 12.57 -7.98
CA GLU A 178 23.41 11.74 -9.04
C GLU A 178 22.71 10.38 -9.20
N VAL A 179 22.04 9.88 -8.16
CA VAL A 179 21.27 8.63 -8.22
C VAL A 179 19.75 8.85 -8.10
N PHE A 180 19.28 10.09 -8.06
CA PHE A 180 17.84 10.37 -7.93
C PHE A 180 17.04 9.74 -9.08
N GLY A 181 16.01 8.96 -8.74
CA GLY A 181 15.15 8.28 -9.72
C GLY A 181 15.74 7.01 -10.35
N SER A 182 16.99 6.64 -10.03
CA SER A 182 17.62 5.41 -10.55
C SER A 182 17.07 4.12 -9.92
N GLY A 183 16.47 4.25 -8.74
CA GLY A 183 16.07 3.13 -7.88
C GLY A 183 17.19 2.64 -6.96
N TYR A 184 18.35 3.31 -6.94
CA TYR A 184 19.37 3.17 -5.91
C TYR A 184 19.14 4.18 -4.78
N GLY A 185 19.51 3.80 -3.56
CA GLY A 185 19.24 4.56 -2.32
C GLY A 185 18.18 3.89 -1.46
N GLU A 186 18.22 4.16 -0.15
CA GLU A 186 17.31 3.56 0.83
C GLU A 186 16.35 4.58 1.45
N GLY A 187 16.38 5.84 1.00
CA GLY A 187 15.55 6.91 1.54
C GLY A 187 14.16 7.01 0.91
N ASN A 188 13.21 7.49 1.70
CA ASN A 188 11.81 7.67 1.33
C ASN A 188 11.56 9.07 0.74
N VAL A 189 11.76 9.21 -0.56
CA VAL A 189 11.48 10.48 -1.27
C VAL A 189 10.00 10.90 -1.17
N GLY A 190 9.07 9.98 -0.91
CA GLY A 190 7.65 10.30 -0.73
C GLY A 190 7.40 11.29 0.42
N VAL A 191 8.23 11.24 1.47
CA VAL A 191 8.20 12.18 2.59
C VAL A 191 8.55 13.59 2.11
N GLN A 192 9.64 13.72 1.35
CA GLN A 192 10.05 15.00 0.77
C GLN A 192 8.97 15.57 -0.17
N MET A 193 8.38 14.71 -1.01
CA MET A 193 7.34 15.13 -1.96
C MET A 193 6.16 15.80 -1.25
N CYS A 194 5.68 15.21 -0.14
CA CYS A 194 4.47 15.65 0.55
C CYS A 194 4.65 16.85 1.49
N GLY A 195 5.89 17.26 1.80
CA GLY A 195 6.15 18.36 2.72
C GLY A 195 5.82 19.74 2.16
N MET A 196 5.65 20.71 3.05
CA MET A 196 5.37 22.12 2.71
C MET A 196 6.57 22.78 2.00
N ARG A 197 6.33 23.48 0.89
CA ARG A 197 7.40 24.17 0.13
C ARG A 197 7.98 25.33 0.93
N ASP A 198 9.29 25.49 0.83
CA ASP A 198 10.09 26.54 1.50
C ASP A 198 9.74 26.69 2.98
N TYR A 199 9.37 25.58 3.64
CA TYR A 199 8.91 25.65 5.01
C TYR A 199 10.03 26.13 5.93
N SER A 200 9.71 27.10 6.78
CA SER A 200 10.57 27.57 7.85
C SER A 200 9.76 27.64 9.15
N GLY A 201 10.24 26.95 10.19
CA GLY A 201 9.58 26.85 11.49
C GLY A 201 10.16 25.70 12.32
N PRO A 202 9.58 25.39 13.50
CA PRO A 202 10.24 24.52 14.49
C PRO A 202 9.97 23.00 14.35
N GLU A 203 8.85 22.57 13.76
CA GLU A 203 8.46 21.15 13.78
C GLU A 203 8.85 20.38 12.50
N TYR A 204 8.58 20.97 11.33
CA TYR A 204 8.73 20.33 10.03
C TYR A 204 9.99 20.79 9.29
N SER A 205 10.35 20.02 8.26
CA SER A 205 11.34 20.42 7.27
C SER A 205 10.65 20.77 5.95
N THR A 206 11.39 21.44 5.05
CA THR A 206 10.86 21.79 3.73
C THR A 206 10.60 20.56 2.86
N GLY A 207 9.57 20.64 2.01
CA GLY A 207 9.16 19.63 1.04
C GLY A 207 8.89 20.23 -0.34
N TRP A 208 8.20 19.47 -1.19
CA TRP A 208 7.89 19.89 -2.56
C TRP A 208 6.39 20.13 -2.82
N GLY A 209 5.55 20.11 -1.80
CA GLY A 209 4.13 20.48 -1.87
C GLY A 209 3.30 19.60 -2.81
N PHE A 210 3.67 18.34 -3.01
CA PHE A 210 2.84 17.36 -3.71
C PHE A 210 1.72 16.85 -2.82
N ALA A 211 0.71 16.27 -3.45
CA ALA A 211 -0.45 15.67 -2.79
C ALA A 211 -1.12 16.61 -1.76
N PRO A 212 -1.48 17.86 -2.14
CA PRO A 212 -2.23 18.74 -1.25
C PRO A 212 -3.53 18.05 -0.82
N ILE A 213 -3.87 18.15 0.46
CA ILE A 213 -5.10 17.56 0.98
C ILE A 213 -6.29 18.37 0.45
N SER A 214 -7.30 17.68 -0.11
CA SER A 214 -8.50 18.34 -0.58
C SER A 214 -9.31 18.93 0.57
N GLN A 215 -9.99 20.06 0.32
CA GLN A 215 -11.01 20.60 1.23
C GLN A 215 -12.04 19.53 1.59
N GLU A 216 -12.47 18.74 0.62
CA GLU A 216 -13.45 17.68 0.81
C GLU A 216 -13.00 16.59 1.80
N LEU A 217 -11.71 16.23 1.85
CA LEU A 217 -11.22 15.32 2.88
C LEU A 217 -11.13 16.02 4.24
N TYR A 218 -10.67 17.26 4.28
CA TYR A 218 -10.60 18.04 5.52
C TYR A 218 -11.98 18.17 6.19
N ASP A 219 -13.01 18.46 5.39
CA ASP A 219 -14.40 18.58 5.83
C ASP A 219 -14.99 17.23 6.20
N ALA A 220 -14.71 16.16 5.44
CA ALA A 220 -15.18 14.81 5.75
C ALA A 220 -14.64 14.29 7.09
N MET A 221 -13.47 14.78 7.53
CA MET A 221 -12.88 14.45 8.83
C MET A 221 -13.29 15.43 9.94
N ALA A 222 -14.27 16.31 9.71
CA ALA A 222 -14.77 17.20 10.75
C ALA A 222 -15.37 16.39 11.91
N GLY A 223 -14.92 16.69 13.13
CA GLY A 223 -15.31 15.95 14.34
C GLY A 223 -14.55 14.63 14.57
N ASP A 224 -13.73 14.18 13.60
CA ASP A 224 -12.89 12.99 13.78
C ASP A 224 -11.54 13.36 14.42
N THR A 225 -11.20 12.69 15.51
CA THR A 225 -9.97 12.93 16.29
C THR A 225 -8.70 12.63 15.48
N ARG A 226 -8.77 11.74 14.48
CA ARG A 226 -7.64 11.42 13.60
C ARG A 226 -7.28 12.55 12.65
N ARG A 227 -8.16 13.54 12.46
CA ARG A 227 -7.89 14.68 11.57
C ARG A 227 -6.59 15.38 11.95
N ALA A 228 -6.38 15.65 13.25
CA ALA A 228 -5.18 16.32 13.77
C ALA A 228 -3.89 15.49 13.63
N HIS A 229 -4.01 14.19 13.38
CA HIS A 229 -2.88 13.26 13.15
C HIS A 229 -2.70 12.91 11.68
N THR A 230 -3.67 13.27 10.83
CA THR A 230 -3.67 12.97 9.39
C THR A 230 -3.35 14.21 8.56
N ILE A 231 -3.85 15.38 8.97
CA ILE A 231 -3.78 16.62 8.20
C ILE A 231 -3.05 17.70 9.02
N ILE A 232 -2.09 18.35 8.37
CA ILE A 232 -1.49 19.60 8.83
C ILE A 232 -2.32 20.75 8.27
N VAL A 233 -2.71 21.70 9.12
CA VAL A 233 -3.26 22.99 8.69
C VAL A 233 -2.10 24.00 8.69
N GLY A 234 -1.54 24.27 7.51
CA GLY A 234 -0.27 25.01 7.37
C GLY A 234 -0.32 26.38 8.04
N ASP A 235 -1.40 27.13 7.82
CA ASP A 235 -1.58 28.48 8.35
C ASP A 235 -1.81 28.51 9.88
N SER A 236 -2.01 27.36 10.51
CA SER A 236 -2.19 27.23 11.97
C SER A 236 -0.91 26.81 12.69
N ILE A 237 0.21 26.63 11.97
CA ILE A 237 1.49 26.24 12.59
C ILE A 237 2.12 27.47 13.26
N ALA A 238 2.20 27.45 14.59
CA ALA A 238 2.82 28.53 15.35
C ALA A 238 4.31 28.69 14.97
N GLY A 239 4.69 29.88 14.51
CA GLY A 239 6.06 30.17 14.08
C GLY A 239 6.47 29.47 12.78
N GLY A 240 5.53 28.85 12.07
CA GLY A 240 5.74 28.22 10.77
C GLY A 240 5.34 29.14 9.62
N THR A 241 6.11 29.12 8.54
CA THR A 241 5.79 29.76 7.26
C THR A 241 6.08 28.78 6.13
N TYR A 242 5.38 28.91 5.01
CA TYR A 242 5.59 28.12 3.80
C TYR A 242 5.17 28.91 2.56
N THR A 243 5.67 28.50 1.39
CA THR A 243 5.25 29.04 0.10
C THR A 243 4.13 28.17 -0.50
N PRO A 244 2.98 28.75 -0.90
CA PRO A 244 1.95 28.00 -1.63
C PRO A 244 2.49 27.39 -2.93
N GLY A 245 2.33 26.07 -3.09
CA GLY A 245 2.60 25.35 -4.33
C GLY A 245 1.42 25.37 -5.31
N TYR A 246 1.57 24.63 -6.42
CA TYR A 246 0.47 24.40 -7.37
C TYR A 246 -0.71 23.71 -6.68
N GLN A 247 -1.92 24.23 -6.87
CA GLN A 247 -3.16 23.73 -6.24
C GLN A 247 -3.11 23.67 -4.71
N ASN A 248 -2.33 24.55 -4.07
CA ASN A 248 -2.29 24.64 -2.62
C ASN A 248 -3.68 24.86 -2.00
N THR A 249 -4.01 24.08 -0.99
CA THR A 249 -5.24 24.19 -0.20
C THR A 249 -4.98 24.72 1.22
N GLY A 250 -3.71 24.88 1.60
CA GLY A 250 -3.31 25.13 2.99
C GLY A 250 -3.31 23.88 3.87
N TYR A 251 -3.65 22.71 3.31
CA TYR A 251 -3.71 21.44 4.03
C TYR A 251 -2.69 20.43 3.48
N PHE A 252 -1.91 19.83 4.37
CA PHE A 252 -0.81 18.92 4.00
C PHE A 252 -0.91 17.57 4.71
N VAL A 253 -0.27 16.54 4.14
CA VAL A 253 -0.22 15.18 4.71
C VAL A 253 0.65 15.20 5.98
N LYS A 254 0.11 14.80 7.13
CA LYS A 254 0.87 14.72 8.40
C LYS A 254 1.56 13.37 8.63
N LYS A 255 0.92 12.26 8.23
CA LYS A 255 1.39 10.88 8.45
C LYS A 255 2.79 10.64 7.86
N TYR A 256 3.13 11.34 6.78
CA TYR A 256 4.42 11.25 6.10
C TYR A 256 5.05 12.64 5.87
N ALA A 257 4.84 13.57 6.81
CA ALA A 257 5.45 14.88 6.73
C ALA A 257 6.96 14.82 7.07
N PRO A 258 7.81 15.56 6.34
CA PRO A 258 9.21 15.71 6.69
C PRO A 258 9.33 16.47 8.02
N ARG A 259 10.02 15.88 8.99
CA ARG A 259 10.21 16.45 10.34
C ARG A 259 11.67 16.79 10.56
N GLN A 260 11.94 17.85 11.32
CA GLN A 260 13.33 18.22 11.65
C GLN A 260 14.08 17.07 12.35
N SER A 261 13.37 16.34 13.22
CA SER A 261 13.91 15.18 13.94
C SER A 261 14.27 13.98 13.06
N GLY A 262 13.87 13.99 11.78
CA GLY A 262 14.12 12.90 10.83
C GLY A 262 15.09 13.28 9.71
N LEU A 263 15.75 14.43 9.80
CA LEU A 263 16.77 14.83 8.82
C LEU A 263 17.92 13.83 8.83
N SER A 264 18.37 13.42 7.63
CA SER A 264 19.56 12.60 7.50
C SER A 264 20.79 13.38 7.97
N ALA A 265 21.74 12.68 8.60
CA ALA A 265 23.00 13.27 9.04
C ALA A 265 23.99 13.46 7.88
N ASP A 266 23.88 12.59 6.86
CA ASP A 266 24.74 12.54 5.67
C ASP A 266 23.88 12.48 4.39
N GLY A 267 24.54 12.64 3.23
CA GLY A 267 23.86 12.63 1.92
C GLY A 267 22.98 13.86 1.69
N GLU A 268 22.14 13.80 0.66
CA GLU A 268 21.13 14.83 0.39
C GLU A 268 19.86 14.56 1.23
N PRO A 269 19.49 15.41 2.21
CA PRO A 269 18.34 15.14 3.08
C PRO A 269 17.02 14.93 2.32
N ALA A 270 16.84 15.61 1.18
CA ALA A 270 15.66 15.46 0.34
C ALA A 270 15.46 14.03 -0.22
N LEU A 271 16.54 13.23 -0.27
CA LEU A 271 16.55 11.87 -0.82
C LEU A 271 16.63 10.78 0.25
N ASN A 272 16.88 11.14 1.50
CA ASN A 272 17.29 10.22 2.57
C ASN A 272 16.36 10.26 3.80
N TRP A 273 15.04 10.36 3.59
CA TRP A 273 14.10 10.25 4.72
C TRP A 273 13.96 8.79 5.18
N GLY A 274 14.01 8.55 6.48
CA GLY A 274 13.93 7.20 7.05
C GLY A 274 12.54 6.58 7.15
N ASN A 275 11.46 7.35 6.97
CA ASN A 275 10.12 6.88 7.35
C ASN A 275 9.67 5.64 6.57
N ASN A 276 9.40 4.56 7.28
CA ASN A 276 8.86 3.34 6.67
C ASN A 276 7.44 3.49 6.10
N VAL A 277 7.17 2.80 4.99
CA VAL A 277 5.83 2.74 4.38
C VAL A 277 5.06 1.53 4.89
N ARG A 278 3.93 1.77 5.57
CA ARG A 278 3.06 0.70 6.08
C ARG A 278 2.16 0.23 4.93
N VAL A 279 2.52 -0.90 4.32
CA VAL A 279 1.79 -1.45 3.17
C VAL A 279 0.51 -2.13 3.61
N ILE A 280 0.58 -2.87 4.73
CA ILE A 280 -0.55 -3.49 5.41
C ILE A 280 -0.35 -3.28 6.91
N ARG A 281 -1.37 -2.74 7.57
CA ARG A 281 -1.40 -2.62 9.03
C ARG A 281 -2.66 -3.27 9.60
N TYR A 282 -2.62 -3.61 10.88
CA TYR A 282 -3.65 -4.43 11.53
C TYR A 282 -5.06 -3.81 11.49
N SER A 283 -5.20 -2.49 11.60
CA SER A 283 -6.49 -1.83 11.40
C SER A 283 -7.06 -2.01 9.98
N ASP A 284 -6.22 -2.06 8.94
CA ASP A 284 -6.68 -2.43 7.60
C ASP A 284 -7.18 -3.87 7.59
N VAL A 285 -6.47 -4.80 8.24
CA VAL A 285 -6.93 -6.20 8.40
C VAL A 285 -8.29 -6.28 9.10
N LEU A 286 -8.49 -5.54 10.19
CA LEU A 286 -9.78 -5.48 10.91
C LEU A 286 -10.91 -4.96 10.00
N LEU A 287 -10.64 -3.90 9.23
CA LEU A 287 -11.64 -3.30 8.35
C LEU A 287 -11.90 -4.15 7.09
N MET A 288 -10.89 -4.85 6.58
CA MET A 288 -11.04 -5.86 5.53
C MET A 288 -11.88 -7.05 6.02
N ALA A 289 -11.63 -7.55 7.24
CA ALA A 289 -12.43 -8.60 7.86
C ALA A 289 -13.90 -8.16 8.01
N ALA A 290 -14.13 -6.94 8.50
CA ALA A 290 -15.48 -6.40 8.67
C ALA A 290 -16.24 -6.32 7.33
N GLU A 291 -15.59 -5.79 6.28
CA GLU A 291 -16.18 -5.73 4.95
C GLU A 291 -16.48 -7.13 4.40
N ALA A 292 -15.51 -8.03 4.46
CA ALA A 292 -15.63 -9.38 3.93
C ALA A 292 -16.72 -10.20 4.64
N LEU A 293 -16.84 -10.08 5.97
CA LEU A 293 -17.92 -10.69 6.75
C LEU A 293 -19.29 -10.15 6.34
N ALA A 294 -19.44 -8.82 6.28
CA ALA A 294 -20.71 -8.20 5.90
C ALA A 294 -21.14 -8.57 4.47
N ARG A 295 -20.18 -8.76 3.55
CA ARG A 295 -20.45 -9.11 2.15
C ARG A 295 -20.65 -10.61 1.90
N SER A 296 -20.07 -11.47 2.72
CA SER A 296 -20.20 -12.93 2.61
C SER A 296 -21.44 -13.50 3.30
N GLY A 297 -22.23 -12.65 3.98
CA GLY A 297 -23.33 -13.11 4.83
C GLY A 297 -22.88 -13.68 6.17
N GLY A 298 -21.64 -13.37 6.59
CA GLY A 298 -21.09 -13.71 7.89
C GLY A 298 -21.71 -12.89 9.03
N SER A 299 -21.14 -13.03 10.24
CA SER A 299 -21.64 -12.35 11.43
C SER A 299 -21.44 -10.84 11.36
N GLU A 300 -22.53 -10.09 11.14
CA GLU A 300 -22.49 -8.62 11.24
C GLU A 300 -22.10 -8.12 12.64
N ALA A 301 -22.42 -8.88 13.68
CA ALA A 301 -22.00 -8.54 15.04
C ALA A 301 -20.47 -8.56 15.17
N THR A 302 -19.82 -9.54 14.56
CA THR A 302 -18.35 -9.64 14.49
C THR A 302 -17.79 -8.52 13.63
N ALA A 303 -18.40 -8.24 12.46
CA ALA A 303 -17.98 -7.14 11.59
C ALA A 303 -18.04 -5.78 12.30
N ARG A 304 -19.16 -5.46 12.97
CA ARG A 304 -19.26 -4.27 13.84
C ARG A 304 -18.21 -4.27 14.93
N GLY A 305 -17.95 -5.42 15.55
CA GLY A 305 -16.90 -5.58 16.55
C GLY A 305 -15.53 -5.11 16.07
N TYR A 306 -15.12 -5.49 14.86
CA TYR A 306 -13.83 -5.06 14.29
C TYR A 306 -13.79 -3.57 13.96
N VAL A 307 -14.86 -3.00 13.39
CA VAL A 307 -14.96 -1.55 13.16
C VAL A 307 -14.89 -0.80 14.50
N ASN A 308 -15.58 -1.30 15.53
CA ASN A 308 -15.64 -0.67 16.84
C ASN A 308 -14.30 -0.71 17.58
N GLN A 309 -13.45 -1.72 17.36
CA GLN A 309 -12.08 -1.71 17.87
C GLN A 309 -11.28 -0.52 17.33
N VAL A 310 -11.35 -0.27 16.02
CA VAL A 310 -10.67 0.87 15.37
C VAL A 310 -11.20 2.21 15.90
N ARG A 311 -12.52 2.33 16.04
CA ARG A 311 -13.18 3.55 16.54
C ARG A 311 -12.87 3.82 18.01
N GLN A 312 -12.90 2.80 18.86
CA GLN A 312 -12.60 2.91 20.29
C GLN A 312 -11.16 3.36 20.53
N ARG A 313 -10.19 2.90 19.73
CA ARG A 313 -8.79 3.34 19.80
C ARG A 313 -8.62 4.85 19.67
N VAL A 314 -9.56 5.53 19.01
CA VAL A 314 -9.56 6.99 18.83
C VAL A 314 -10.72 7.69 19.55
N SER A 315 -11.32 7.02 20.55
CA SER A 315 -12.44 7.51 21.38
C SER A 315 -13.69 7.91 20.58
N MET A 316 -13.90 7.30 19.43
CA MET A 316 -15.12 7.48 18.63
C MET A 316 -16.22 6.52 19.08
N GLN A 317 -17.47 6.97 19.01
CA GLN A 317 -18.63 6.16 19.42
C GLN A 317 -18.76 4.89 18.58
N PRO A 318 -19.12 3.74 19.16
CA PRO A 318 -19.30 2.51 18.41
C PRO A 318 -20.47 2.61 17.42
N ILE A 319 -20.31 1.99 16.25
CA ILE A 319 -21.37 1.82 15.24
C ILE A 319 -22.33 0.71 15.66
N GLN A 320 -23.59 0.83 15.22
CA GLN A 320 -24.68 -0.13 15.44
C GLN A 320 -25.40 -0.53 14.14
N GLU A 321 -24.93 0.01 13.02
CA GLU A 321 -25.48 -0.17 11.69
C GLU A 321 -25.48 -1.64 11.25
N SER A 322 -26.43 -2.00 10.40
CA SER A 322 -26.63 -3.34 9.84
C SER A 322 -26.94 -3.27 8.35
N GLY A 323 -26.86 -4.39 7.64
CA GLY A 323 -27.14 -4.49 6.22
C GLY A 323 -26.30 -3.49 5.39
N SER A 324 -26.94 -2.81 4.45
CA SER A 324 -26.27 -1.82 3.60
C SER A 324 -25.68 -0.66 4.39
N ALA A 325 -26.31 -0.23 5.49
CA ALA A 325 -25.79 0.84 6.33
C ALA A 325 -24.47 0.44 7.02
N LEU A 326 -24.28 -0.85 7.34
CA LEU A 326 -23.02 -1.35 7.88
C LEU A 326 -21.89 -1.25 6.85
N LEU A 327 -22.16 -1.57 5.58
CA LEU A 327 -21.16 -1.45 4.51
C LEU A 327 -20.74 0.01 4.29
N GLU A 328 -21.68 0.95 4.36
CA GLU A 328 -21.37 2.39 4.31
C GLU A 328 -20.55 2.84 5.52
N ALA A 329 -20.90 2.37 6.72
CA ALA A 329 -20.14 2.66 7.94
C ALA A 329 -18.70 2.11 7.86
N ILE A 330 -18.51 0.90 7.34
CA ILE A 330 -17.17 0.31 7.11
C ILE A 330 -16.39 1.14 6.09
N ALA A 331 -17.00 1.51 4.97
CA ALA A 331 -16.35 2.32 3.93
C ALA A 331 -15.98 3.72 4.44
N HIS A 332 -16.82 4.32 5.29
CA HIS A 332 -16.51 5.57 5.97
C HIS A 332 -15.34 5.39 6.94
N GLU A 333 -15.34 4.35 7.76
CA GLU A 333 -14.26 4.10 8.72
C GLU A 333 -12.92 3.87 8.01
N ARG A 334 -12.90 3.09 6.92
CA ARG A 334 -11.71 2.94 6.05
C ARG A 334 -11.20 4.29 5.56
N ARG A 335 -12.10 5.17 5.14
CA ARG A 335 -11.74 6.51 4.65
C ARG A 335 -11.09 7.36 5.74
N MET A 336 -11.60 7.33 6.97
CA MET A 336 -11.06 8.13 8.08
C MET A 336 -9.74 7.54 8.61
N GLU A 337 -9.72 6.21 8.78
CA GLU A 337 -8.58 5.49 9.33
C GLU A 337 -7.38 5.51 8.38
N LEU A 338 -7.61 5.18 7.09
CA LEU A 338 -6.57 4.94 6.08
C LEU A 338 -6.33 6.15 5.16
N ALA A 339 -6.85 7.33 5.54
CA ALA A 339 -6.60 8.57 4.82
C ALA A 339 -5.09 8.79 4.61
N THR A 340 -4.73 9.22 3.39
CA THR A 340 -3.34 9.47 2.93
C THR A 340 -2.41 8.26 2.85
N GLU A 341 -2.93 7.02 2.92
CA GLU A 341 -2.11 5.79 2.85
C GLU A 341 -2.23 5.07 1.48
N GLY A 342 -2.88 5.71 0.49
CA GLY A 342 -2.90 5.21 -0.90
C GLY A 342 -4.03 4.22 -1.24
N HIS A 343 -5.03 4.06 -0.37
CA HIS A 343 -6.11 3.09 -0.57
C HIS A 343 -7.38 3.66 -1.23
N ARG A 344 -7.70 4.94 -0.98
CA ARG A 344 -9.03 5.52 -1.30
C ARG A 344 -9.44 5.37 -2.77
N PHE A 345 -8.50 5.57 -3.70
CA PHE A 345 -8.81 5.41 -5.14
C PHE A 345 -9.23 3.98 -5.47
N PHE A 346 -8.45 2.98 -5.03
CA PHE A 346 -8.75 1.58 -5.29
C PHE A 346 -10.04 1.12 -4.58
N ASP A 347 -10.29 1.62 -3.37
CA ASP A 347 -11.56 1.38 -2.67
C ASP A 347 -12.76 1.94 -3.45
N LEU A 348 -12.65 3.14 -4.01
CA LEU A 348 -13.70 3.73 -4.84
C LEU A 348 -13.93 2.95 -6.14
N VAL A 349 -12.86 2.52 -6.80
CA VAL A 349 -12.95 1.75 -8.05
C VAL A 349 -13.62 0.40 -7.79
N ARG A 350 -13.10 -0.40 -6.86
CA ARG A 350 -13.63 -1.75 -6.60
C ARG A 350 -15.06 -1.76 -6.05
N THR A 351 -15.50 -0.67 -5.42
CA THR A 351 -16.88 -0.53 -4.91
C THR A 351 -17.83 0.17 -5.90
N GLY A 352 -17.37 0.51 -7.10
CA GLY A 352 -18.19 1.19 -8.11
C GLY A 352 -18.51 2.66 -7.80
N LYS A 353 -17.87 3.26 -6.80
CA LYS A 353 -18.11 4.65 -6.34
C LYS A 353 -17.19 5.68 -7.00
N ALA A 354 -16.25 5.26 -7.85
CA ALA A 354 -15.30 6.16 -8.49
C ALA A 354 -15.98 7.23 -9.35
N SER A 355 -16.93 6.87 -10.21
CA SER A 355 -17.66 7.83 -11.05
C SER A 355 -18.45 8.85 -10.23
N GLU A 356 -19.12 8.40 -9.17
CA GLU A 356 -19.87 9.27 -8.26
C GLU A 356 -18.94 10.33 -7.61
N VAL A 357 -17.79 9.89 -7.11
CA VAL A 357 -16.90 10.74 -6.29
C VAL A 357 -15.91 11.56 -7.13
N LEU A 358 -15.49 11.06 -8.29
CA LEU A 358 -14.36 11.61 -9.06
C LEU A 358 -14.74 12.19 -10.42
N SER A 359 -15.99 12.08 -10.89
CA SER A 359 -16.42 12.63 -12.19
C SER A 359 -16.15 14.13 -12.33
N ALA A 360 -16.44 14.92 -11.28
CA ALA A 360 -16.14 16.35 -11.22
C ALA A 360 -14.62 16.67 -11.30
N LYS A 361 -13.76 15.66 -11.09
CA LYS A 361 -12.30 15.74 -11.22
C LYS A 361 -11.79 15.16 -12.55
N GLY A 362 -12.70 14.84 -13.49
CA GLY A 362 -12.37 14.30 -14.81
C GLY A 362 -12.29 12.78 -14.87
N PHE A 363 -12.79 12.04 -13.89
CA PHE A 363 -12.91 10.59 -13.99
C PHE A 363 -13.89 10.20 -15.10
N VAL A 364 -13.49 9.26 -15.95
CA VAL A 364 -14.30 8.71 -17.05
C VAL A 364 -14.41 7.21 -16.81
N ALA A 365 -15.65 6.73 -16.67
CA ALA A 365 -15.94 5.33 -16.44
C ALA A 365 -15.49 4.47 -17.64
N ASN A 366 -15.07 3.25 -17.36
CA ASN A 366 -14.48 2.30 -18.33
C ASN A 366 -13.21 2.83 -19.01
N LYS A 367 -12.47 3.70 -18.33
CA LYS A 367 -11.20 4.25 -18.78
C LYS A 367 -10.28 4.46 -17.58
N HIS A 368 -10.68 5.34 -16.66
CA HIS A 368 -9.81 5.83 -15.58
C HIS A 368 -9.75 4.90 -14.35
N GLU A 369 -10.42 3.74 -14.38
CA GLU A 369 -10.27 2.68 -13.37
C GLU A 369 -8.84 2.12 -13.34
N TRP A 370 -8.18 2.10 -14.50
CA TRP A 370 -6.78 1.71 -14.67
C TRP A 370 -6.00 2.81 -15.36
N LEU A 371 -4.69 2.85 -15.14
CA LEU A 371 -3.77 3.71 -15.86
C LEU A 371 -3.52 3.19 -17.27
N PRO A 372 -3.12 4.05 -18.23
CA PRO A 372 -2.68 3.58 -19.53
C PRO A 372 -1.39 2.75 -19.40
N VAL A 373 -1.30 1.69 -20.21
CA VAL A 373 -0.04 0.99 -20.46
C VAL A 373 0.97 2.02 -20.98
N PRO A 374 2.19 2.10 -20.42
CA PRO A 374 3.13 3.13 -20.83
C PRO A 374 3.49 3.03 -22.32
N GLN A 375 3.39 4.14 -23.06
CA GLN A 375 3.66 4.16 -24.51
C GLN A 375 5.02 3.56 -24.86
N THR A 376 6.05 3.84 -24.08
CA THR A 376 7.40 3.29 -24.29
C THR A 376 7.46 1.77 -24.24
N GLU A 377 6.55 1.12 -23.51
CA GLU A 377 6.47 -0.34 -23.42
C GLU A 377 5.68 -0.89 -24.62
N LEU A 378 4.61 -0.21 -25.06
CA LEU A 378 3.89 -0.56 -26.29
C LEU A 378 4.82 -0.51 -27.51
N ASP A 379 5.60 0.56 -27.64
CA ASP A 379 6.55 0.75 -28.73
C ASP A 379 7.64 -0.33 -28.71
N ALA A 380 8.16 -0.66 -27.53
CA ALA A 380 9.20 -1.68 -27.35
C ALA A 380 8.70 -3.09 -27.67
N ALA A 381 7.44 -3.40 -27.39
CA ALA A 381 6.85 -4.71 -27.57
C ALA A 381 6.45 -5.03 -29.03
N GLN A 382 6.59 -4.08 -29.96
CA GLN A 382 6.35 -4.29 -31.39
C GLN A 382 5.00 -4.97 -31.74
N GLY A 383 3.95 -4.62 -30.99
CA GLY A 383 2.59 -5.14 -31.19
C GLY A 383 2.19 -6.30 -30.26
N ALA A 384 3.09 -6.82 -29.44
CA ALA A 384 2.77 -7.86 -28.45
C ALA A 384 1.93 -7.33 -27.26
N LEU A 385 2.02 -6.02 -26.98
CA LEU A 385 1.21 -5.34 -25.97
C LEU A 385 0.10 -4.53 -26.62
N THR A 386 -1.05 -4.48 -25.94
CA THR A 386 -2.18 -3.63 -26.31
C THR A 386 -2.45 -2.60 -25.21
N GLN A 387 -3.06 -1.48 -25.60
CA GLN A 387 -3.45 -0.42 -24.67
C GLN A 387 -4.74 -0.80 -23.94
N ASN A 388 -4.91 -0.29 -22.72
CA ASN A 388 -6.17 -0.37 -21.99
C ASN A 388 -7.31 0.34 -22.74
N PRO A 389 -8.56 -0.09 -22.55
CA PRO A 389 -9.70 0.50 -23.26
C PRO A 389 -9.76 2.02 -23.12
N ASN A 390 -10.11 2.68 -24.23
CA ASN A 390 -10.41 4.11 -24.30
C ASN A 390 -9.24 5.07 -24.02
N TYR A 391 -7.99 4.61 -24.01
CA TYR A 391 -6.79 5.43 -23.84
C TYR A 391 -6.15 5.91 -25.13
#